data_AF-A0A3C2E9P8-F1
#
_entry.id   AF-A0A3C2E9P8-F1
#
_cell.length_a   1.000
_cell.length_b   1.000
_cell.length_c   1.000
_cell.angle_alpha   90.00
_cell.angle_beta   90.00
_cell.angle_gamma   90.00
#
_symmetry.space_group_name_H-M   'P 1'
#
loop_
_entity.id
_entity.type
_entity.pdbx_description
1 polymer ?
#
loop_
_entity_poly.entity_id
_entity_poly.type
_entity_poly.pdbx_seq_one_letter_code
_entity_poly.pdbx_strand_id
1 'polypeptide(L)'
;GEAIMGAHLFRDLFAGIRDIVGGRSGSYEKSLREAREVALRELEEEAVKRGGNAVVGVDLDYEVIGEKGSMLMVTASGTAVVI
;
A
#
# COMPACT_ATOMS: atom_id res chain seq x y z
N GLY A 1 -10.82 0.28 2.28
CA GLY A 1 -10.24 1.30 3.18
C GLY A 1 -9.31 2.15 2.36
N GLU A 2 -9.03 3.38 2.76
CA GLU A 2 -8.04 4.23 2.08
C GLU A 2 -6.82 4.34 2.99
N ALA A 3 -5.79 3.54 2.71
CA ALA A 3 -4.54 3.56 3.44
C ALA A 3 -3.63 4.63 2.83
N ILE A 4 -3.64 5.84 3.41
CA ILE A 4 -2.74 6.91 2.99
C ILE A 4 -1.42 6.73 3.74
N MET A 5 -0.44 6.14 3.06
CA MET A 5 0.92 6.10 3.58
C MET A 5 1.54 7.51 3.52
N GLY A 6 1.60 8.18 4.67
CA GLY A 6 2.09 9.54 4.80
C GLY A 6 3.55 9.72 4.34
N ALA A 7 3.82 10.89 3.75
CA ALA A 7 5.08 11.37 3.15
C ALA A 7 6.40 11.04 3.91
N HIS A 8 6.32 10.73 5.21
CA HIS A 8 7.48 10.45 6.04
C HIS A 8 8.16 9.10 5.76
N LEU A 9 7.41 8.02 5.46
CA LEU A 9 8.03 6.71 5.18
C LEU A 9 8.67 6.68 3.78
N PHE A 10 8.23 7.57 2.90
CA PHE A 10 8.54 7.50 1.48
C PHE A 10 9.60 8.51 1.01
N ARG A 11 9.82 9.61 1.76
CA ARG A 11 10.97 10.50 1.56
C ARG A 11 12.30 9.72 1.56
N ASP A 12 12.39 8.70 2.41
CA ASP A 12 13.60 7.88 2.54
C ASP A 12 13.73 6.84 1.41
N LEU A 13 12.61 6.41 0.81
CA LEU A 13 12.63 5.57 -0.41
C LEU A 13 13.24 6.33 -1.59
N PHE A 14 12.73 7.53 -1.91
CA PHE A 14 13.20 8.26 -3.09
C PHE A 14 14.57 8.92 -2.89
N ALA A 15 14.95 9.24 -1.66
CA ALA A 15 16.31 9.68 -1.35
C ALA A 15 17.36 8.57 -1.63
N GLY A 16 17.00 7.30 -1.45
CA GLY A 16 17.89 6.15 -1.69
C GLY A 16 17.81 5.52 -3.10
N ILE A 17 16.79 5.84 -3.90
CA ILE A 17 16.55 5.24 -5.23
C ILE A 17 17.28 5.97 -6.37
N ARG A 18 17.93 7.11 -6.09
CA ARG A 18 18.59 7.90 -7.15
C ARG A 18 19.72 7.16 -7.89
N ASP A 19 20.22 6.05 -7.34
CA ASP A 19 21.36 5.29 -7.91
C ASP A 19 21.04 3.86 -8.41
N ILE A 20 19.79 3.38 -8.36
CA ILE A 20 19.49 1.97 -8.69
C ILE A 20 18.68 1.84 -9.97
N VAL A 21 19.40 1.93 -11.09
CA VAL A 21 18.93 1.52 -12.42
C VAL A 21 19.07 0.00 -12.54
N GLY A 22 17.94 -0.70 -12.73
CA GLY A 22 17.90 -2.01 -13.38
C GLY A 22 18.35 -3.23 -12.56
N GLY A 23 17.40 -4.10 -12.24
CA GLY A 23 17.65 -5.54 -12.38
C GLY A 23 17.30 -6.44 -11.19
N ARG A 24 17.28 -5.94 -9.95
CA ARG A 24 16.80 -6.63 -8.72
C ARG A 24 17.10 -5.73 -7.51
N SER A 25 16.15 -4.89 -7.13
CA SER A 25 16.36 -3.86 -6.09
C SER A 25 15.53 -4.22 -4.87
N GLY A 26 16.04 -5.14 -4.03
CA GLY A 26 15.31 -5.69 -2.87
C GLY A 26 14.82 -4.66 -1.84
N SER A 27 15.32 -3.43 -1.88
CA SER A 27 14.83 -2.32 -1.05
C SER A 27 13.47 -1.80 -1.53
N TYR A 28 13.28 -1.55 -2.82
CA TYR A 28 12.01 -1.07 -3.38
C TYR A 28 10.89 -2.11 -3.24
N GLU A 29 11.19 -3.39 -3.55
CA GLU A 29 10.23 -4.48 -3.38
C GLU A 29 9.83 -4.69 -1.91
N LYS A 30 10.77 -4.52 -0.97
CA LYS A 30 10.48 -4.61 0.46
C LYS A 30 9.50 -3.53 0.90
N SER A 31 9.72 -2.29 0.50
CA SER A 31 8.86 -1.17 0.87
C SER A 31 7.48 -1.24 0.21
N LEU A 32 7.39 -1.68 -1.05
CA LEU A 32 6.11 -1.97 -1.68
C LEU A 32 5.34 -3.08 -0.97
N ARG A 33 6.05 -4.13 -0.54
CA ARG A 33 5.45 -5.23 0.23
C ARG A 33 4.93 -4.72 1.57
N GLU A 34 5.72 -3.96 2.32
CA GLU A 34 5.30 -3.36 3.59
C GLU A 34 4.07 -2.48 3.40
N ALA A 35 4.02 -1.67 2.33
CA ALA A 35 2.86 -0.87 2.00
C ALA A 35 1.61 -1.69 1.68
N ARG A 36 1.74 -2.75 0.88
CA ARG A 36 0.65 -3.67 0.60
C ARG A 36 0.12 -4.33 1.87
N GLU A 37 1.01 -4.79 2.74
CA GLU A 37 0.64 -5.43 4.01
C GLU A 37 -0.11 -4.48 4.94
N VAL A 38 0.30 -3.20 5.02
CA VAL A 38 -0.45 -2.19 5.79
C VAL A 38 -1.85 -2.00 5.21
N ALA A 39 -1.97 -1.78 3.89
CA ALA A 39 -3.26 -1.53 3.24
C ALA A 39 -4.23 -2.72 3.40
N LEU A 40 -3.73 -3.95 3.29
CA LEU A 40 -4.53 -5.16 3.49
C LEU A 40 -4.96 -5.33 4.96
N ARG A 41 -4.08 -5.06 5.93
CA ARG A 41 -4.46 -5.10 7.35
C ARG A 41 -5.56 -4.10 7.68
N GLU A 42 -5.47 -2.88 7.16
CA GLU A 42 -6.54 -1.89 7.36
C GLU A 42 -7.85 -2.31 6.69
N LEU A 43 -7.79 -2.95 5.51
CA LEU A 43 -8.97 -3.50 4.85
C LEU A 43 -9.63 -4.62 5.68
N GLU A 44 -8.82 -5.51 6.26
CA GLU A 44 -9.28 -6.58 7.17
C GLU A 44 -9.91 -6.00 8.45
N GLU A 45 -9.26 -5.02 9.09
CA GLU A 45 -9.79 -4.35 10.29
C GLU A 45 -11.14 -3.68 10.02
N GLU A 46 -11.28 -3.00 8.88
CA GLU A 46 -12.55 -2.39 8.47
C GLU A 46 -13.63 -3.44 8.17
N ALA A 47 -13.26 -4.58 7.60
CA ALA A 47 -14.20 -5.68 7.39
C ALA A 47 -14.71 -6.24 8.72
N VAL A 48 -13.82 -6.46 9.69
CA VAL A 48 -14.17 -6.92 11.04
C VAL A 48 -15.07 -5.91 11.76
N LYS A 49 -14.75 -4.60 11.70
CA LYS A 49 -15.59 -3.54 12.29
C LYS A 49 -17.01 -3.51 11.71
N ARG A 50 -17.16 -3.93 10.45
CA ARG A 50 -18.46 -4.04 9.76
C ARG A 50 -19.16 -5.38 9.98
N GLY A 51 -18.60 -6.25 10.82
CA GLY A 51 -19.14 -7.56 11.13
C GLY A 51 -18.84 -8.64 10.09
N GLY A 52 -17.96 -8.38 9.12
CA GLY A 52 -17.50 -9.38 8.16
C GLY A 52 -16.45 -10.31 8.76
N ASN A 53 -16.39 -11.54 8.28
CA ASN A 53 -15.34 -12.52 8.60
C ASN A 53 -14.43 -12.82 7.39
N ALA A 54 -14.72 -12.25 6.23
CA ALA A 54 -13.88 -12.30 5.04
C ALA A 54 -14.04 -11.04 4.17
N VAL A 55 -13.07 -10.80 3.29
CA VAL A 55 -13.15 -9.78 2.23
C VAL A 55 -13.01 -10.47 0.88
N VAL A 56 -13.97 -10.26 -0.01
CA VAL A 56 -14.00 -10.83 -1.36
C VAL A 56 -13.91 -9.74 -2.42
N GLY A 57 -13.44 -10.11 -3.62
CA GLY A 57 -13.25 -9.16 -4.70
C GLY A 57 -12.24 -8.06 -4.34
N VAL A 58 -11.12 -8.45 -3.72
CA VAL A 58 -10.07 -7.52 -3.33
C VAL A 58 -9.38 -6.96 -4.56
N ASP A 59 -9.21 -5.64 -4.60
CA ASP A 59 -8.46 -4.91 -5.62
C ASP A 59 -7.42 -4.00 -4.99
N LEU A 60 -6.26 -3.85 -5.66
CA LEU A 60 -5.10 -3.11 -5.17
C LEU A 60 -4.63 -2.11 -6.21
N ASP A 61 -4.70 -0.83 -5.86
CA ASP A 61 -4.27 0.27 -6.72
C ASP A 61 -2.99 0.91 -6.18
N TYR A 62 -2.10 1.27 -7.11
CA TYR A 62 -0.85 1.96 -6.83
C TYR A 62 -0.83 3.28 -7.57
N GLU A 63 -0.79 4.39 -6.82
CA GLU A 63 -0.81 5.73 -7.40
C GLU A 63 0.39 6.54 -6.94
N VAL A 64 1.09 7.14 -7.91
CA VAL A 64 2.18 8.08 -7.61
C VAL A 64 1.57 9.47 -7.44
N ILE A 65 1.68 10.04 -6.26
CA ILE A 65 1.09 11.33 -5.88
C ILE A 65 2.16 12.30 -5.33
N GLY A 66 1.77 13.55 -5.10
CA GLY A 66 2.66 14.59 -4.57
C GLY A 66 3.48 15.32 -5.64
N GLU A 67 3.96 16.52 -5.31
CA GLU A 67 4.78 17.30 -6.24
C GLU A 67 6.00 16.48 -6.66
N LYS A 68 6.17 16.33 -7.99
CA LYS A 68 7.23 15.56 -8.65
C LYS A 68 7.20 14.03 -8.44
N GLY A 69 6.04 13.46 -8.07
CA GLY A 69 5.89 12.01 -7.90
C GLY A 69 6.66 11.47 -6.69
N SER A 70 6.70 12.29 -5.64
CA SER A 70 7.48 12.06 -4.42
C SER A 70 6.76 11.19 -3.40
N MET A 71 5.58 10.66 -3.69
CA MET A 71 4.81 9.74 -2.83
C MET A 71 4.19 8.61 -3.65
N LEU A 72 4.08 7.42 -3.06
CA LEU A 72 3.32 6.30 -3.60
C LEU A 72 2.22 5.94 -2.62
N MET A 73 0.99 5.96 -3.10
CA MET A 73 -0.19 5.52 -2.38
C MET A 73 -0.51 4.08 -2.80
N VAL A 74 -0.88 3.26 -1.82
CA VAL A 74 -1.36 1.90 -2.03
C VAL A 74 -2.76 1.81 -1.46
N THR A 75 -3.75 1.61 -2.32
CA THR A 75 -5.15 1.53 -1.93
C THR A 75 -5.61 0.09 -2.00
N ALA A 76 -6.34 -0.39 -0.99
CA ALA A 76 -6.94 -1.71 -0.99
C ALA A 76 -8.46 -1.59 -0.84
N SER A 77 -9.19 -2.14 -1.80
CA SER A 77 -10.65 -2.16 -1.82
C SER A 77 -11.18 -3.58 -1.90
N GLY A 78 -12.44 -3.78 -1.53
CA GLY A 78 -13.07 -5.11 -1.51
C GLY A 78 -14.41 -5.09 -0.78
N THR A 79 -15.09 -6.23 -0.77
CA THR A 79 -16.41 -6.39 -0.14
C THR A 79 -16.31 -7.25 1.12
N ALA A 80 -16.67 -6.68 2.27
CA ALA A 80 -16.77 -7.43 3.52
C ALA A 80 -18.01 -8.36 3.48
N VAL A 81 -17.83 -9.63 3.83
CA VAL A 81 -18.89 -10.66 3.82
C VAL A 81 -18.85 -11.50 5.09
N VAL A 82 -19.97 -12.20 5.36
CA VAL A 82 -20.05 -13.25 6.37
C VAL A 82 -20.27 -14.58 5.65
N ILE A 83 -19.36 -15.52 5.87
CA ILE A 83 -19.43 -16.91 5.41
C ILE A 83 -19.71 -17.87 6.56
#